data_AF-X0QVY7-F1
#
_entry.id   AF-X0QVY7-F1
#
_cell.length_a   1.000
_cell.length_b   1.000
_cell.length_c   1.000
_cell.angle_alpha   90.00
_cell.angle_beta   90.00
_cell.angle_gamma   90.00
#
_symmetry.space_group_name_H-M   'P 1'
#
loop_
_entity.id
_entity.type
_entity.pdbx_description
1 polymer ?
#
loop_
_entity_poly.entity_id
_entity_poly.type
_entity_poly.pdbx_seq_one_letter_code
_entity_poly.pdbx_strand_id
1 'polypeptide(L)'
;MVNVSESSPIDDKKARLKHLIQRLPNLPGVYKMLGKNGDILYVGKAKSLKSRVNSYFAKTIDHPKTRALVARIHNIETIITRSETEALLLEQNLIKEYRPPYNVLLRDDKSYLYVFISADKPYPRLAYGRGKGNHQKGAFSVLSPLLMPPKRHWC
;
A
#
# COMPACT_ATOMS: atom_id res chain seq x y z
N MET A 1 40.32 2.00 32.39
CA MET A 1 38.99 1.36 32.27
C MET A 1 38.28 2.00 31.09
N VAL A 2 38.25 1.32 29.94
CA VAL A 2 37.57 1.83 28.74
C VAL A 2 36.14 1.31 28.80
N ASN A 3 35.17 2.20 28.97
CA ASN A 3 33.75 1.86 28.90
C ASN A 3 33.41 1.51 27.44
N VAL A 4 33.29 0.21 27.17
CA VAL A 4 32.66 -0.29 25.94
C VAL A 4 31.15 -0.17 26.17
N SER A 5 30.57 0.95 25.76
CA SER A 5 29.12 1.11 25.68
C SER A 5 28.61 0.20 24.56
N GLU A 6 28.05 -0.96 24.92
CA GLU A 6 27.35 -1.84 23.99
C GLU A 6 26.22 -1.08 23.29
N SER A 7 26.37 -0.83 21.99
CA SER A 7 25.30 -0.24 21.17
C SER A 7 24.19 -1.26 20.98
N SER A 8 22.95 -0.86 21.28
CA SER A 8 21.78 -1.73 21.13
C SER A 8 21.50 -2.03 19.65
N PRO A 9 21.11 -3.28 19.27
CA PRO A 9 20.81 -3.65 17.87
C PRO A 9 19.76 -2.78 17.17
N ILE A 10 18.94 -2.06 17.94
CA ILE A 10 17.89 -1.16 17.43
C ILE A 10 18.49 0.13 16.85
N ASP A 11 19.53 0.67 17.49
CA ASP A 11 20.17 1.92 17.05
C ASP A 11 20.95 1.71 15.76
N ASP A 12 21.60 0.55 15.63
CA ASP A 12 22.32 0.15 14.41
C ASP A 12 21.37 -0.01 13.21
N LYS A 13 20.21 -0.64 13.44
CA LYS A 13 19.17 -0.79 12.42
C LYS A 13 18.68 0.58 11.93
N LYS A 14 18.40 1.50 12.85
CA LYS A 14 17.88 2.84 12.54
C LYS A 14 18.92 3.66 11.78
N ALA A 15 20.19 3.60 12.18
CA ALA A 15 21.30 4.25 11.48
C ALA A 15 21.45 3.72 10.05
N ARG A 16 21.41 2.40 9.86
CA ARG A 16 21.48 1.77 8.53
C ARG A 16 20.34 2.20 7.62
N LEU A 17 19.09 2.17 8.10
CA LEU A 17 17.94 2.61 7.31
C LEU A 17 18.04 4.10 6.95
N LYS A 18 18.44 4.95 7.90
CA LYS A 18 18.67 6.38 7.63
C LYS A 18 19.70 6.57 6.52
N HIS A 19 20.78 5.80 6.55
CA HIS A 19 21.81 5.83 5.50
C HIS A 19 21.25 5.42 4.13
N LEU A 20 20.48 4.34 4.06
CA LEU A 20 19.86 3.88 2.81
C LEU A 20 18.94 4.95 2.21
N ILE A 21 18.10 5.56 3.04
CA ILE A 21 17.12 6.55 2.62
C ILE A 21 17.79 7.82 2.07
N GLN A 22 18.91 8.25 2.67
CA GLN A 22 19.65 9.42 2.22
C GLN A 22 20.22 9.27 0.79
N ARG A 23 20.60 8.05 0.42
CA ARG A 23 21.16 7.70 -0.90
C ARG A 23 20.10 7.49 -1.99
N LEU A 24 18.82 7.51 -1.66
CA LEU A 24 17.77 7.28 -2.65
C LEU A 24 17.74 8.40 -3.71
N PRO A 25 17.50 8.04 -4.98
CA PRO A 25 17.41 9.02 -6.06
C PRO A 25 16.07 9.78 -6.04
N ASN A 26 16.08 10.99 -6.60
CA ASN A 26 14.88 11.78 -6.89
C ASN A 26 14.29 11.39 -8.25
N LEU A 27 14.08 10.10 -8.48
CA LEU A 27 13.57 9.56 -9.75
C LEU A 27 12.29 8.74 -9.52
N PRO A 28 11.45 8.57 -10.57
CA PRO A 28 10.31 7.68 -10.49
C PRO A 28 10.76 6.22 -10.41
N GLY A 29 9.93 5.40 -9.77
CA GLY A 29 10.22 3.97 -9.64
C GLY A 29 9.32 3.27 -8.64
N VAL A 30 9.68 2.03 -8.35
CA VAL A 30 9.01 1.17 -7.37
C VAL A 30 9.95 0.90 -6.21
N TYR A 31 9.45 0.96 -4.98
CA TYR A 31 10.17 0.57 -3.77
C TYR A 31 9.56 -0.68 -3.15
N LYS A 32 10.42 -1.53 -2.58
CA LYS A 32 10.06 -2.72 -1.81
C LYS A 32 10.57 -2.53 -0.38
N MET A 33 9.71 -2.78 0.58
CA MET A 33 10.06 -2.79 2.00
C MET A 33 10.15 -4.24 2.46
N LEU A 34 11.32 -4.64 2.97
CA LEU A 34 11.62 -6.01 3.32
C LEU A 34 11.70 -6.19 4.84
N GLY A 35 11.27 -7.34 5.32
CA GLY A 35 11.38 -7.75 6.72
C GLY A 35 12.76 -8.30 7.06
N LYS A 36 12.92 -8.77 8.31
CA LYS A 36 14.20 -9.31 8.81
C LYS A 36 14.70 -10.50 7.98
N ASN A 37 13.80 -11.34 7.49
CA ASN A 37 14.13 -12.55 6.75
C ASN A 37 14.20 -12.35 5.22
N GLY A 38 14.08 -11.10 4.75
CA GLY A 38 14.00 -10.80 3.31
C GLY A 38 12.58 -10.86 2.74
N ASP A 39 11.56 -11.15 3.55
CA ASP A 39 10.17 -11.17 3.10
C ASP A 39 9.71 -9.78 2.63
N ILE A 40 9.04 -9.70 1.47
CA ILE A 40 8.50 -8.44 0.96
C ILE A 40 7.23 -8.10 1.75
N LEU A 41 7.31 -7.07 2.59
CA LEU A 41 6.22 -6.61 3.43
C LEU A 41 5.27 -5.68 2.67
N TYR A 42 5.84 -4.79 1.84
CA TYR A 42 5.11 -3.78 1.10
C TYR A 42 5.83 -3.42 -0.20
N VAL A 43 5.06 -3.14 -1.25
CA VAL A 43 5.51 -2.62 -2.54
C VAL A 43 4.70 -1.37 -2.87
N GLY A 44 5.36 -0.33 -3.38
CA GLY A 44 4.64 0.86 -3.85
C GLY A 44 5.39 1.62 -4.93
N LYS A 45 4.65 2.34 -5.77
CA LYS A 45 5.21 3.26 -6.75
C LYS A 45 5.47 4.66 -6.18
N ALA A 46 6.42 5.37 -6.76
CA ALA A 46 6.78 6.73 -6.41
C ALA A 46 7.08 7.58 -7.65
N LYS A 47 6.70 8.87 -7.61
CA LYS A 47 7.20 9.88 -8.55
C LYS A 47 8.65 10.29 -8.24
N SER A 48 8.98 10.32 -6.95
CA SER A 48 10.32 10.49 -6.41
C SER A 48 10.50 9.48 -5.29
N LEU A 49 11.39 8.50 -5.51
CA LEU A 49 11.71 7.44 -4.53
C LEU A 49 12.15 8.03 -3.20
N LYS A 50 13.06 9.01 -3.21
CA LYS A 50 13.55 9.68 -2.00
C LYS A 50 12.43 10.35 -1.19
N SER A 51 11.60 11.15 -1.85
CA SER A 51 10.49 11.86 -1.18
C SER A 51 9.48 10.87 -0.59
N ARG A 52 9.09 9.87 -1.40
CA ARG A 52 8.08 8.91 -1.00
C ARG A 52 8.54 8.04 0.17
N VAL A 53 9.75 7.49 0.11
CA VAL A 53 10.28 6.67 1.20
C VAL A 53 10.47 7.50 2.47
N ASN A 54 10.99 8.73 2.38
CA ASN A 54 11.12 9.62 3.54
C ASN A 54 9.81 9.84 4.29
N SER A 55 8.67 9.92 3.60
CA SER A 55 7.37 10.15 4.25
C SER A 55 6.97 9.04 5.24
N TYR A 56 7.45 7.80 5.06
CA TYR A 56 7.19 6.70 5.99
C TYR A 56 8.00 6.81 7.28
N PHE A 57 9.11 7.56 7.26
CA PHE A 57 10.01 7.74 8.40
C PHE A 57 9.93 9.15 9.00
N ALA A 58 8.87 9.90 8.68
CA ALA A 58 8.59 11.17 9.31
C ALA A 58 8.36 10.99 10.83
N LYS A 59 8.65 12.04 11.61
CA LYS A 59 8.52 12.01 13.09
C LYS A 59 7.09 11.69 13.54
N THR A 60 6.10 12.14 12.77
CA THR A 60 4.67 11.94 13.05
C THR A 60 4.09 11.05 11.98
N ILE A 61 3.61 9.86 12.37
CA ILE A 61 2.91 8.92 11.49
C ILE A 61 1.51 8.73 12.07
N ASP A 62 0.50 9.28 11.39
CA ASP A 62 -0.88 9.30 11.89
C ASP A 62 -1.48 7.89 11.96
N HIS A 63 -1.24 7.06 10.94
CA HIS A 63 -1.92 5.79 10.79
C HIS A 63 -1.22 4.63 11.55
N PRO A 64 -1.90 3.91 12.46
CA PRO A 64 -1.29 2.84 13.28
C PRO A 64 -0.74 1.67 12.44
N LYS A 65 -1.45 1.28 11.38
CA LYS A 65 -0.96 0.25 10.43
C LYS A 65 0.38 0.63 9.78
N THR A 66 0.58 1.90 9.45
CA THR A 66 1.83 2.41 8.86
C THR A 66 2.97 2.37 9.87
N ARG A 67 2.70 2.72 11.14
CA ARG A 67 3.69 2.55 12.23
C ARG A 67 4.11 1.09 12.39
N ALA A 68 3.14 0.17 12.35
CA ALA A 68 3.40 -1.26 12.45
C ALA A 68 4.23 -1.79 11.26
N LEU A 69 3.98 -1.30 10.05
CA LEU A 69 4.82 -1.58 8.88
C LEU A 69 6.25 -1.11 9.12
N VAL A 70 6.45 0.17 9.45
CA VAL A 70 7.77 0.79 9.62
C VAL A 70 8.60 0.08 10.68
N ALA A 71 8.00 -0.35 11.78
CA ALA A 71 8.68 -1.11 12.82
C ALA A 71 9.29 -2.42 12.30
N ARG A 72 8.62 -3.08 11.34
CA ARG A 72 9.05 -4.36 10.76
C ARG A 72 10.03 -4.25 9.59
N ILE A 73 10.17 -3.07 8.99
CA ILE A 73 11.12 -2.85 7.89
C ILE A 73 12.54 -3.10 8.40
N HIS A 74 13.30 -3.91 7.67
CA HIS A 74 14.70 -4.20 7.91
C HIS A 74 15.58 -3.78 6.74
N ASN A 75 15.05 -3.83 5.51
CA ASN A 75 15.74 -3.37 4.32
C ASN A 75 14.76 -2.68 3.35
N ILE A 76 15.31 -1.85 2.45
CA ILE A 76 14.56 -1.17 1.40
C ILE A 76 15.29 -1.39 0.09
N GLU A 77 14.57 -1.86 -0.92
CA GLU A 77 15.06 -2.01 -2.29
C GLU A 77 14.26 -1.12 -3.23
N THR A 78 14.89 -0.67 -4.31
CA THR A 78 14.25 0.20 -5.29
C THR A 78 14.59 -0.20 -6.71
N ILE A 79 13.62 -0.09 -7.60
CA ILE A 79 13.79 -0.25 -9.04
C ILE A 79 13.43 1.09 -9.68
N ILE A 80 14.40 1.71 -10.34
CA ILE A 80 14.22 2.99 -11.04
C ILE A 80 13.55 2.72 -12.37
N THR A 81 12.56 3.55 -12.73
CA THR A 81 11.87 3.49 -14.03
C THR A 81 12.07 4.78 -14.80
N ARG A 82 11.75 4.76 -16.11
CA ARG A 82 11.87 5.94 -16.98
C ARG A 82 10.65 6.86 -16.86
N SER A 83 9.51 6.32 -16.46
CA SER A 83 8.26 7.07 -16.32
C SER A 83 7.42 6.61 -15.13
N GLU A 84 6.45 7.44 -14.74
CA GLU A 84 5.45 7.09 -13.72
C GLU A 84 4.54 5.94 -14.16
N THR A 85 4.23 5.87 -15.46
CA THR A 85 3.37 4.82 -16.04
C THR A 85 4.06 3.46 -15.97
N GLU A 86 5.36 3.41 -16.28
CA GLU A 86 6.16 2.19 -16.12
C GLU A 86 6.24 1.75 -14.65
N ALA A 87 6.42 2.70 -13.72
CA ALA A 87 6.39 2.40 -12.29
C ALA A 87 5.03 1.82 -11.84
N LEU A 88 3.93 2.33 -12.40
CA LEU A 88 2.58 1.81 -12.12
C LEU A 88 2.42 0.37 -12.60
N LEU A 89 2.82 0.08 -13.84
CA LEU A 89 2.73 -1.28 -14.40
C LEU A 89 3.63 -2.26 -13.62
N LEU A 90 4.87 -1.85 -13.33
CA LEU A 90 5.81 -2.66 -12.58
C LEU A 90 5.31 -2.94 -11.16
N GLU A 91 4.79 -1.94 -10.46
CA GLU A 91 4.18 -2.11 -9.14
C GLU A 91 3.04 -3.13 -9.19
N GLN A 92 2.12 -3.01 -10.16
CA GLN A 92 1.00 -3.93 -10.29
C GLN A 92 1.47 -5.38 -10.50
N ASN A 93 2.50 -5.58 -11.32
CA ASN A 93 3.07 -6.90 -11.55
C ASN A 93 3.69 -7.46 -10.26
N LEU A 94 4.49 -6.66 -9.55
CA LEU A 94 5.12 -7.07 -8.29
C LEU A 94 4.09 -7.36 -7.18
N ILE A 95 3.02 -6.56 -7.07
CA ILE A 95 1.95 -6.83 -6.09
C ILE A 95 1.23 -8.14 -6.42
N LYS A 96 0.97 -8.41 -7.71
CA LYS A 96 0.33 -9.66 -8.14
C LYS A 96 1.21 -10.89 -7.87
N GLU A 97 2.52 -10.76 -8.11
CA GLU A 97 3.52 -11.80 -7.93
C GLU A 97 3.76 -12.12 -6.45
N TYR A 98 4.07 -11.11 -5.63
CA TYR A 98 4.50 -11.31 -4.24
C TYR A 98 3.37 -11.24 -3.21
N ARG A 99 2.21 -10.68 -3.58
CA ARG A 99 1.05 -10.44 -2.70
C ARG A 99 1.43 -9.97 -1.28
N PRO A 100 2.17 -8.85 -1.14
CA PRO A 100 2.72 -8.45 0.14
C PRO A 100 1.61 -8.20 1.19
N PRO A 101 1.82 -8.59 2.46
CA PRO A 101 0.79 -8.54 3.49
C PRO A 101 0.28 -7.12 3.75
N TYR A 102 1.17 -6.12 3.73
CA TYR A 102 0.77 -4.74 3.99
C TYR A 102 0.11 -4.07 2.79
N ASN A 103 0.27 -4.56 1.55
CA ASN A 103 -0.50 -4.05 0.41
C ASN A 103 -1.99 -4.44 0.52
N VAL A 104 -2.29 -5.57 1.14
CA VAL A 104 -3.67 -6.00 1.42
C VAL A 104 -4.21 -5.26 2.65
N LEU A 105 -3.42 -5.19 3.73
CA LEU A 105 -3.84 -4.59 5.01
C LEU A 105 -4.00 -3.06 4.95
N LEU A 106 -3.16 -2.38 4.15
CA LEU A 106 -3.22 -0.94 3.90
C LEU A 106 -4.07 -0.60 2.68
N ARG A 107 -4.78 -1.58 2.10
CA ARG A 107 -5.80 -1.29 1.10
C ARG A 107 -6.90 -0.51 1.80
N ASP A 108 -6.97 0.76 1.46
CA ASP A 108 -8.01 1.66 1.92
C ASP A 108 -9.35 1.05 1.51
N ASP A 109 -10.28 0.94 2.44
CA ASP A 109 -11.69 0.55 2.24
C ASP A 109 -12.46 1.67 1.52
N LYS A 110 -11.78 2.32 0.56
CA LYS A 110 -12.36 3.18 -0.48
C LYS A 110 -13.37 2.33 -1.22
N SER A 111 -14.58 2.42 -0.72
CA SER A 111 -15.76 1.84 -1.30
C SER A 111 -15.81 2.17 -2.78
N TYR A 112 -16.09 1.14 -3.57
CA TYR A 112 -16.25 1.27 -5.01
C TYR A 112 -17.33 2.31 -5.31
N LEU A 113 -17.05 3.19 -6.27
CA LEU A 113 -18.04 4.12 -6.81
C LEU A 113 -19.10 3.28 -7.53
N TYR A 114 -20.33 3.28 -7.04
CA TYR A 114 -21.46 2.74 -7.79
C TYR A 114 -22.23 3.88 -8.43
N VAL A 115 -22.68 3.65 -9.65
CA VAL A 115 -23.59 4.54 -10.39
C VAL A 115 -24.95 3.85 -10.42
N PHE A 116 -25.97 4.54 -9.92
CA PHE A 116 -27.36 4.13 -9.97
C PHE A 116 -28.03 4.83 -11.15
N ILE A 117 -28.71 4.04 -11.98
CA ILE A 117 -29.55 4.53 -13.07
C ILE A 117 -30.97 4.08 -12.75
N SER A 118 -31.86 5.04 -12.49
CA SER A 118 -33.25 4.73 -12.14
C SER A 118 -34.02 4.31 -13.38
N ALA A 119 -34.69 3.16 -13.32
CA ALA A 119 -35.53 2.62 -14.41
C ALA A 119 -37.03 2.70 -14.09
N ASP A 120 -37.38 3.33 -12.97
CA ASP A 120 -38.72 3.46 -12.40
C ASP A 120 -39.57 4.58 -13.04
N LYS A 121 -38.96 5.45 -13.85
CA LYS A 121 -39.59 6.64 -14.43
C LYS A 121 -39.27 6.77 -15.93
N PRO A 122 -40.12 7.47 -16.71
CA PRO A 122 -39.89 7.70 -18.15
C PRO A 122 -38.58 8.45 -18.46
N TYR A 123 -38.00 9.15 -17.48
CA TYR A 123 -36.69 9.77 -17.57
C TYR A 123 -35.75 9.19 -16.51
N PRO A 124 -34.66 8.51 -16.91
CA PRO A 124 -33.75 7.88 -15.96
C PRO A 124 -32.97 8.92 -15.16
N ARG A 125 -32.86 8.71 -13.85
CA ARG A 125 -32.01 9.55 -12.99
C ARG A 125 -30.68 8.87 -12.72
N LEU A 126 -29.60 9.64 -12.83
CA LEU A 126 -28.26 9.21 -12.50
C LEU A 126 -27.91 9.65 -11.07
N ALA A 127 -27.55 8.70 -10.22
CA ALA A 127 -27.01 8.97 -8.89
C ALA A 127 -25.70 8.20 -8.70
N TYR A 128 -24.82 8.68 -7.82
CA TYR A 128 -23.58 8.00 -7.50
C TYR A 128 -23.33 7.97 -5.99
N GLY A 129 -22.66 6.93 -5.50
CA GLY A 129 -22.39 6.76 -4.08
C GLY A 129 -21.11 5.99 -3.80
N ARG A 130 -20.62 6.11 -2.57
CA ARG A 130 -19.48 5.38 -2.03
C ARG A 130 -19.92 4.75 -0.70
N GLY A 131 -19.82 3.43 -0.56
CA GLY A 131 -20.03 2.73 0.71
C GLY A 131 -20.88 1.47 0.56
N LYS A 132 -21.17 0.82 1.69
CA LYS A 132 -22.34 -0.08 1.79
C LYS A 132 -23.58 0.81 1.74
N GLY A 133 -24.10 1.03 0.53
CA GLY A 133 -25.18 1.98 0.28
C GLY A 133 -26.40 1.70 1.15
N ASN A 134 -26.99 2.75 1.72
CA ASN A 134 -28.36 2.69 2.20
C ASN A 134 -29.25 2.33 1.01
N HIS A 135 -29.76 1.09 1.02
CA HIS A 135 -30.59 0.50 -0.02
C HIS A 135 -31.91 1.28 -0.13
N GLN A 136 -31.99 2.28 -1.01
CA GLN A 136 -33.29 2.71 -1.52
C GLN A 136 -33.73 1.68 -2.56
N LYS A 137 -34.94 1.12 -2.36
CA LYS A 137 -35.50 0.02 -3.16
C LYS A 137 -35.51 0.36 -4.65
N GLY A 138 -34.70 -0.34 -5.43
CA GLY A 138 -34.61 -0.30 -6.88
C GLY A 138 -33.48 -1.23 -7.32
N ALA A 139 -33.70 -2.05 -8.34
CA ALA A 139 -32.86 -3.20 -8.68
C ALA A 139 -31.35 -2.88 -8.69
N PHE A 140 -30.59 -3.65 -7.90
CA PHE A 140 -29.13 -3.57 -7.80
C PHE A 140 -28.48 -4.39 -8.91
N SER A 141 -27.73 -3.76 -9.79
CA SER A 141 -26.71 -4.42 -10.62
C SER A 141 -25.34 -3.93 -10.20
N VAL A 142 -24.70 -4.68 -9.30
CA VAL A 142 -23.31 -4.46 -8.92
C VAL A 142 -22.45 -4.90 -10.09
N LEU A 143 -21.80 -3.96 -10.79
CA LEU A 143 -20.66 -4.30 -11.66
C LEU A 143 -19.44 -4.58 -10.76
N SER A 144 -19.45 -5.74 -10.10
CA SER A 144 -18.28 -6.30 -9.42
C SER A 144 -17.33 -6.92 -10.46
N PRO A 145 -16.03 -6.55 -10.51
CA PRO A 145 -15.07 -7.22 -11.37
C PRO A 145 -14.44 -8.47 -10.74
N LEU A 146 -14.95 -9.00 -9.63
CA LEU A 146 -14.31 -10.15 -8.97
C LEU A 146 -15.32 -11.08 -8.30
N LEU A 147 -15.74 -12.10 -9.04
CA LEU A 147 -16.28 -13.34 -8.51
C LEU A 147 -15.13 -14.08 -7.79
N MET A 148 -14.99 -13.89 -6.48
CA MET A 148 -14.22 -14.82 -5.63
C MET A 148 -15.21 -15.87 -5.10
N PRO A 149 -14.92 -17.18 -5.18
CA PRO A 149 -15.81 -18.21 -4.68
C PRO A 149 -15.95 -18.12 -3.14
N PRO A 150 -17.08 -18.58 -2.58
CA PRO A 150 -17.34 -18.51 -1.15
C PRO A 150 -16.33 -19.35 -0.36
N LYS A 151 -15.93 -18.82 0.80
CA LYS A 151 -15.07 -19.53 1.76
C LYS A 151 -15.73 -20.84 2.20
N ARG A 152 -15.11 -21.97 1.87
CA ARG A 152 -15.34 -23.22 2.60
C ARG A 152 -14.80 -23.06 4.01
N HIS A 153 -15.68 -23.31 4.97
CA HIS A 153 -15.38 -23.40 6.38
C HIS A 153 -14.45 -24.60 6.61
N TRP A 154 -13.45 -24.43 7.45
CA TRP A 154 -12.76 -25.52 8.14
C TRP A 154 -13.11 -25.38 9.61
N CYS A 155 -13.46 -26.53 10.20
CA CYS A 155 -14.16 -26.77 11.48
C CYS A 155 -15.68 -26.64 11.41
#